data_AF-A0A099KHF3-F1
#
_entry.id   AF-A0A099KHF3-F1
#
_cell.length_a   1.000
_cell.length_b   1.000
_cell.length_c   1.000
_cell.angle_alpha   90.00
_cell.angle_beta   90.00
_cell.angle_gamma   90.00
#
_symmetry.space_group_name_H-M   'P 1'
#
loop_
_entity.id
_entity.type
_entity.pdbx_description
1 polymer ?
#
loop_
_entity_poly.entity_id
_entity_poly.type
_entity_poly.pdbx_seq_one_letter_code
_entity_poly.pdbx_strand_id
1 'polypeptide(L)'
;MNFKFISVVLTILSLMACTSEPTAIRLNPSIIKQSNKVYQDLSANISVSDLRSTYHIVEVLSADEPSTLIGSTSTLSDVLNQQFSNELASQGLTVAEISELALKFNVLRARTFVNQDVLDYRANTIIKLKVKVENPTQTLSKTFTLRATTRGALTANIDELQRDFNLQLSKLIVQVLEDQQLQNFIKG
;
A
#
# COMPACT_ATOMS: atom_id res chain seq x y z
N MET A 1 -34.54 44.15 39.50
CA MET A 1 -33.17 43.78 39.90
C MET A 1 -33.13 42.26 40.03
N ASN A 2 -32.07 41.63 39.52
CA ASN A 2 -31.68 40.21 39.71
C ASN A 2 -32.01 39.20 38.59
N PHE A 3 -31.32 39.38 37.45
CA PHE A 3 -31.09 38.35 36.42
C PHE A 3 -29.63 37.88 36.53
N LYS A 4 -29.28 37.12 37.57
CA LYS A 4 -27.91 36.58 37.74
C LYS A 4 -27.93 35.38 38.67
N PHE A 5 -28.34 34.20 38.24
CA PHE A 5 -27.94 32.95 38.93
C PHE A 5 -28.13 31.67 38.10
N ILE A 6 -28.18 31.76 36.77
CA ILE A 6 -28.29 30.58 35.88
C ILE A 6 -27.30 30.74 34.73
N SER A 7 -25.98 30.65 34.99
CA SER A 7 -25.02 30.58 33.87
C SER A 7 -23.62 30.06 34.22
N VAL A 8 -23.40 29.40 35.36
CA VAL A 8 -22.01 29.04 35.79
C VAL A 8 -21.75 27.53 35.85
N VAL A 9 -22.75 26.66 35.66
CA VAL A 9 -22.58 25.21 35.87
C VAL A 9 -22.38 24.41 34.56
N LEU A 10 -22.39 25.03 33.36
CA LEU A 10 -22.45 24.29 32.09
C LEU A 10 -21.17 24.26 31.24
N THR A 11 -20.00 24.64 31.75
CA THR A 11 -18.80 24.80 30.90
C THR A 11 -17.58 23.97 31.29
N ILE A 12 -17.72 22.96 32.18
CA ILE A 12 -16.58 22.14 32.66
C ILE A 12 -16.56 20.72 32.05
N LEU A 13 -17.48 20.37 31.15
CA LEU A 13 -17.57 19.02 30.57
C LEU A 13 -17.01 18.87 29.14
N SER A 14 -16.20 19.81 28.67
CA SER A 14 -15.68 19.77 27.31
C SER A 14 -14.17 19.54 27.26
N LEU A 15 -13.80 18.44 26.58
CA LEU A 15 -12.52 18.14 25.91
C LEU A 15 -11.56 17.17 26.62
N MET A 16 -12.03 15.95 26.92
CA MET A 16 -11.16 14.77 26.78
C MET A 16 -11.26 14.26 25.34
N ALA A 17 -10.64 14.98 24.40
CA ALA A 17 -10.34 14.44 23.09
C ALA A 17 -9.05 13.60 23.22
N CYS A 18 -9.16 12.37 23.71
CA CYS A 18 -8.09 11.39 23.57
C CYS A 18 -7.96 11.06 22.08
N THR A 19 -7.13 11.80 21.36
CA THR A 19 -6.68 11.37 20.04
C THR A 19 -5.67 10.24 20.26
N SER A 20 -6.04 9.01 19.95
CA SER A 20 -5.09 7.90 19.97
C SER A 20 -4.21 8.01 18.73
N GLU A 21 -2.91 8.12 18.92
CA GLU A 21 -1.95 8.09 17.81
C GLU A 21 -2.06 6.75 17.05
N PRO A 22 -1.95 6.77 15.71
CA PRO A 22 -1.97 5.53 14.94
C PRO A 22 -0.83 4.61 15.37
N THR A 23 -1.13 3.34 15.62
CA THR A 23 -0.14 2.33 16.00
C THR A 23 0.23 1.38 14.86
N ALA A 24 -0.43 1.52 13.71
CA ALA A 24 -0.24 0.66 12.55
C ALA A 24 -0.47 1.44 11.24
N ILE A 25 0.17 0.97 10.17
CA ILE A 25 0.05 1.55 8.83
C ILE A 25 -1.29 1.15 8.20
N ARG A 26 -2.09 2.14 7.80
CA ARG A 26 -3.25 1.94 6.95
C ARG A 26 -2.81 1.91 5.50
N LEU A 27 -2.98 0.76 4.87
CA LEU A 27 -2.70 0.56 3.45
C LEU A 27 -3.90 1.03 2.63
N ASN A 28 -3.74 2.14 1.94
CA ASN A 28 -4.73 2.73 1.05
C ASN A 28 -4.01 3.44 -0.12
N PRO A 29 -3.39 2.69 -1.04
CA PRO A 29 -2.81 3.28 -2.24
C PRO A 29 -3.92 3.94 -3.07
N SER A 30 -3.64 5.13 -3.59
CA SER A 30 -4.59 5.89 -4.40
C SER A 30 -4.12 5.90 -5.85
N ILE A 31 -4.87 5.21 -6.70
CA ILE A 31 -4.63 5.13 -8.14
C ILE A 31 -5.60 6.11 -8.82
N ILE A 32 -5.07 7.02 -9.62
CA ILE A 32 -5.92 7.83 -10.49
C ILE A 32 -6.36 6.92 -11.63
N LYS A 33 -7.66 6.59 -11.66
CA LYS A 33 -8.24 5.67 -12.64
C LYS A 33 -7.82 6.05 -14.06
N GLN A 34 -7.16 5.13 -14.75
CA GLN A 34 -6.84 5.28 -16.16
C GLN A 34 -7.91 4.56 -16.98
N SER A 35 -8.92 5.31 -17.40
CA SER A 35 -10.09 4.79 -18.13
C SER A 35 -9.81 4.45 -19.61
N ASN A 36 -8.59 4.00 -19.92
CA ASN A 36 -8.27 3.52 -21.25
C ASN A 36 -8.69 2.05 -21.34
N LYS A 37 -9.60 1.70 -22.25
CA LYS A 37 -9.94 0.30 -22.53
C LYS A 37 -8.70 -0.38 -23.13
N VAL A 38 -7.91 -1.04 -22.29
CA VAL A 38 -6.70 -1.77 -22.70
C VAL A 38 -7.07 -3.16 -23.20
N TYR A 39 -8.01 -3.83 -22.52
CA TYR A 39 -8.43 -5.21 -22.78
C TYR A 39 -9.85 -5.24 -23.36
N GLN A 40 -10.11 -6.20 -24.25
CA GLN A 40 -11.40 -6.41 -24.89
C GLN A 40 -11.68 -7.91 -24.92
N ASP A 41 -12.85 -8.32 -24.43
CA ASP A 41 -13.32 -9.72 -24.43
C ASP A 41 -12.36 -10.73 -23.78
N LEU A 42 -11.55 -10.28 -22.82
CA LEU A 42 -10.63 -11.13 -22.06
C LEU A 42 -11.14 -11.31 -20.62
N SER A 43 -11.06 -12.54 -20.14
CA SER A 43 -11.35 -12.90 -18.75
C SER A 43 -10.10 -13.42 -18.07
N ALA A 44 -9.87 -13.08 -16.81
CA ALA A 44 -8.74 -13.57 -16.05
C ALA A 44 -9.05 -13.84 -14.58
N ASN A 45 -8.37 -14.85 -14.05
CA ASN A 45 -8.25 -15.04 -12.61
C ASN A 45 -7.11 -14.18 -12.06
N ILE A 46 -7.37 -13.49 -10.94
CA ILE A 46 -6.38 -12.66 -10.26
C ILE A 46 -6.14 -13.21 -8.86
N SER A 47 -4.88 -13.40 -8.50
CA SER A 47 -4.50 -13.83 -7.16
C SER A 47 -3.23 -13.11 -6.69
N VAL A 48 -3.20 -12.83 -5.39
CA VAL A 48 -2.06 -12.18 -4.73
C VAL A 48 -1.60 -13.02 -3.56
N SER A 49 -0.29 -13.16 -3.40
CA SER A 49 0.33 -13.85 -2.26
C SER A 49 1.45 -13.01 -1.66
N ASP A 50 1.45 -12.86 -0.34
CA ASP A 50 2.55 -12.23 0.41
C ASP A 50 3.57 -13.30 0.79
N LEU A 51 4.72 -13.29 0.11
CA LEU A 51 5.81 -14.23 0.33
C LEU A 51 6.96 -13.62 1.15
N ARG A 52 6.71 -12.48 1.81
CA ARG A 52 7.69 -11.87 2.72
C ARG A 52 7.87 -12.77 3.95
N SER A 53 9.09 -12.83 4.46
CA SER A 53 9.40 -13.54 5.71
C SER A 53 8.88 -12.83 6.96
N THR A 54 8.55 -11.54 6.85
CA THR A 54 8.02 -10.71 7.93
C THR A 54 6.93 -9.80 7.38
N TYR A 55 5.89 -9.55 8.19
CA TYR A 55 4.71 -8.80 7.74
C TYR A 55 4.71 -7.32 8.14
N HIS A 56 5.66 -6.88 8.97
CA HIS A 56 5.80 -5.46 9.32
C HIS A 56 6.03 -4.63 8.04
N ILE A 57 5.48 -3.42 8.03
CA ILE A 57 5.62 -2.46 6.94
C ILE A 57 6.75 -1.48 7.25
N VAL A 58 6.91 -1.11 8.52
CA VAL A 58 8.00 -0.23 8.94
C VAL A 58 8.83 -0.92 10.02
N GLU A 59 10.13 -0.75 9.90
CA GLU A 59 11.11 -1.05 10.95
C GLU A 59 11.84 0.25 11.28
N VAL A 60 11.80 0.67 12.54
CA VAL A 60 12.48 1.87 13.04
C VAL A 60 13.64 1.45 13.91
N LEU A 61 14.86 1.78 13.48
CA LEU A 61 16.08 1.62 14.24
C LEU A 61 16.44 2.97 14.88
N SER A 62 16.58 2.97 16.20
CA SER A 62 17.06 4.10 16.99
C SER A 62 18.38 3.71 17.66
N ALA A 63 19.21 4.70 18.01
CA ALA A 63 20.41 4.45 18.80
C ALA A 63 20.04 3.81 20.16
N ASP A 64 20.76 2.75 20.52
CA ASP A 64 20.69 2.07 21.82
C ASP A 64 19.34 1.42 22.20
N GLU A 65 18.38 1.34 21.27
CA GLU A 65 17.07 0.73 21.48
C GLU A 65 16.80 -0.41 20.48
N PRO A 66 16.03 -1.45 20.86
CA PRO A 66 15.59 -2.46 19.92
C PRO A 66 14.77 -1.87 18.76
N SER A 67 14.87 -2.46 17.57
CA SER A 67 14.05 -2.05 16.43
C SER A 67 12.56 -2.11 16.75
N THR A 68 11.84 -1.01 16.51
CA THR A 68 10.38 -0.96 16.59
C THR A 68 9.79 -1.45 15.27
N LEU A 69 8.90 -2.44 15.34
CA LEU A 69 8.25 -3.03 14.17
C LEU A 69 6.78 -2.57 14.10
N ILE A 70 6.41 -1.94 13.00
CA ILE A 70 5.06 -1.42 12.78
C ILE A 70 4.40 -2.21 11.65
N GLY A 71 3.31 -2.89 11.97
CA GLY A 71 2.49 -3.65 11.03
C GLY A 71 1.50 -2.77 10.25
N SER A 72 0.63 -3.43 9.49
CA SER A 72 -0.51 -2.78 8.83
C SER A 72 -1.85 -3.23 9.41
N THR A 73 -2.88 -2.39 9.27
CA THR A 73 -4.25 -2.71 9.69
C THR A 73 -4.96 -3.72 8.79
N SER A 74 -4.45 -3.90 7.57
CA SER A 74 -4.95 -4.84 6.56
C SER A 74 -3.78 -5.58 5.95
N THR A 75 -3.99 -6.80 5.45
CA THR A 75 -2.90 -7.53 4.80
C THR A 75 -2.57 -6.89 3.46
N LEU A 76 -1.29 -6.95 3.07
CA LEU A 76 -0.86 -6.40 1.79
C LEU A 76 -1.44 -7.19 0.61
N SER A 77 -1.64 -8.50 0.76
CA SER A 77 -2.29 -9.36 -0.23
C SER A 77 -3.71 -8.90 -0.53
N ASP A 78 -4.52 -8.64 0.50
CA ASP A 78 -5.93 -8.24 0.32
C ASP A 78 -6.03 -6.89 -0.39
N VAL A 79 -5.22 -5.92 0.07
CA VAL A 79 -5.19 -4.58 -0.52
C VAL A 79 -4.76 -4.65 -1.99
N LEU A 80 -3.68 -5.37 -2.30
CA LEU A 80 -3.22 -5.51 -3.68
C LEU A 80 -4.21 -6.29 -4.55
N ASN A 81 -4.85 -7.33 -4.02
CA ASN A 81 -5.83 -8.09 -4.78
C ASN A 81 -7.02 -7.20 -5.16
N GLN A 82 -7.57 -6.46 -4.20
CA GLN A 82 -8.63 -5.50 -4.45
C GLN A 82 -8.22 -4.44 -5.47
N GLN A 83 -7.02 -3.86 -5.33
CA GLN A 83 -6.52 -2.81 -6.23
C GLN A 83 -6.33 -3.35 -7.66
N PHE A 84 -5.60 -4.45 -7.85
CA PHE A 84 -5.39 -5.02 -9.19
C PHE A 84 -6.68 -5.49 -9.82
N SER A 85 -7.59 -6.13 -9.08
CA SER A 85 -8.88 -6.54 -9.59
C SER A 85 -9.72 -5.34 -10.07
N ASN A 86 -9.79 -4.28 -9.27
CA ASN A 86 -10.54 -3.08 -9.62
C ASN A 86 -9.94 -2.33 -10.82
N GLU A 87 -8.62 -2.13 -10.83
CA GLU A 87 -7.95 -1.36 -11.87
C GLU A 87 -7.91 -2.13 -13.20
N LEU A 88 -7.64 -3.43 -13.19
CA LEU A 88 -7.70 -4.25 -14.42
C LEU A 88 -9.13 -4.36 -14.96
N ALA A 89 -10.13 -4.47 -14.08
CA ALA A 89 -11.53 -4.39 -14.49
C ALA A 89 -11.87 -3.05 -15.15
N SER A 90 -11.35 -1.94 -14.60
CA SER A 90 -11.53 -0.62 -15.20
C SER A 90 -10.85 -0.48 -16.57
N GLN A 91 -9.82 -1.27 -16.85
CA GLN A 91 -9.14 -1.37 -18.14
C GLN A 91 -9.83 -2.33 -19.13
N GLY A 92 -10.97 -2.92 -18.77
CA GLY A 92 -11.77 -3.79 -19.63
C GLY A 92 -11.54 -5.29 -19.47
N LEU A 93 -10.75 -5.72 -18.47
CA LEU A 93 -10.55 -7.15 -18.17
C LEU A 93 -11.74 -7.68 -17.33
N THR A 94 -12.31 -8.81 -17.71
CA THR A 94 -13.32 -9.48 -16.86
C THR A 94 -12.59 -10.25 -15.76
N VAL A 95 -12.80 -9.90 -14.50
CA VAL A 95 -12.22 -10.65 -13.37
C VAL A 95 -13.16 -11.80 -13.02
N ALA A 96 -12.68 -13.03 -13.15
CA ALA A 96 -13.45 -14.24 -12.91
C ALA A 96 -12.72 -15.18 -11.93
N GLU A 97 -13.47 -15.95 -11.14
CA GLU A 97 -12.88 -16.94 -10.24
C GLU A 97 -12.13 -18.04 -11.01
N ILE A 98 -12.63 -18.40 -12.19
CA ILE A 98 -12.04 -19.41 -13.07
C ILE A 98 -11.81 -18.79 -14.45
N SER A 99 -10.58 -18.83 -14.94
CA SER A 99 -10.19 -18.46 -16.30
C SER A 99 -8.93 -19.22 -16.72
N GLU A 100 -8.76 -19.43 -18.02
CA GLU A 100 -7.52 -19.95 -18.61
C GLU A 100 -6.34 -18.97 -18.51
N LEU A 101 -6.63 -17.68 -18.40
CA LEU A 101 -5.65 -16.64 -18.15
C LEU A 101 -5.57 -16.37 -16.64
N ALA A 102 -4.40 -16.59 -16.05
CA ALA A 102 -4.16 -16.37 -14.62
C ALA A 102 -3.06 -15.31 -14.40
N LEU A 103 -3.37 -14.28 -13.60
CA LEU A 103 -2.45 -13.25 -13.15
C LEU A 103 -2.14 -13.47 -11.67
N LYS A 104 -0.89 -13.83 -11.38
CA LYS A 104 -0.40 -14.13 -10.03
C LYS A 104 0.60 -13.07 -9.59
N PHE A 105 0.28 -12.35 -8.52
CA PHE A 105 1.12 -11.30 -7.94
C PHE A 105 1.75 -11.79 -6.64
N ASN A 106 3.08 -11.86 -6.59
CA ASN A 106 3.82 -12.34 -5.44
C ASN A 106 4.62 -11.20 -4.83
N VAL A 107 4.26 -10.79 -3.61
CA VAL A 107 5.01 -9.79 -2.85
C VAL A 107 6.26 -10.44 -2.30
N LEU A 108 7.43 -9.98 -2.72
CA LEU A 108 8.73 -10.49 -2.27
C LEU A 108 9.37 -9.60 -1.22
N ARG A 109 9.13 -8.29 -1.29
CA ARG A 109 9.55 -7.28 -0.32
C ARG A 109 8.54 -6.16 -0.30
N ALA A 110 8.26 -5.60 0.87
CA ALA A 110 7.43 -4.43 1.04
C ALA A 110 7.72 -3.89 2.44
N ARG A 111 8.71 -3.01 2.56
CA ARG A 111 9.09 -2.45 3.86
C ARG A 111 9.71 -1.06 3.72
N THR A 112 9.59 -0.28 4.77
CA THR A 112 10.34 0.95 5.01
C THR A 112 11.26 0.74 6.20
N PHE A 113 12.56 0.87 5.99
CA PHE A 113 13.55 0.85 7.06
C PHE A 113 13.93 2.28 7.43
N VAL A 114 13.64 2.69 8.66
CA VAL A 114 13.92 4.01 9.20
C VAL A 114 15.16 3.94 10.07
N ASN A 115 16.17 4.73 9.73
CA ASN A 115 17.28 5.02 10.63
C ASN A 115 16.99 6.36 11.31
N GLN A 116 16.79 6.33 12.63
CA GLN A 116 16.43 7.47 13.46
C GLN A 116 17.67 8.00 14.19
N ASP A 117 18.01 9.26 13.90
CA ASP A 117 19.04 10.03 14.61
C ASP A 117 18.37 11.07 15.53
N VAL A 118 19.15 11.83 16.28
CA VAL A 118 18.62 12.80 17.27
C VAL A 118 17.86 13.96 16.61
N LEU A 119 18.33 14.44 15.45
CA LEU A 119 17.81 15.65 14.79
C LEU A 119 17.10 15.37 13.47
N ASP A 120 17.24 14.17 12.92
CA ASP A 120 16.68 13.78 11.64
C ASP A 120 16.46 12.28 11.55
N TYR A 121 15.85 11.84 10.45
CA TYR A 121 15.71 10.44 10.13
C TYR A 121 15.85 10.21 8.62
N ARG A 122 16.21 8.97 8.28
CA ARG A 122 16.23 8.48 6.89
C ARG A 122 15.37 7.24 6.75
N ALA A 123 14.33 7.33 5.93
CA ALA A 123 13.44 6.22 5.60
C ALA A 123 13.79 5.64 4.23
N ASN A 124 14.10 4.34 4.17
CA ASN A 124 14.39 3.61 2.93
C ASN A 124 13.28 2.60 2.63
N THR A 125 12.47 2.90 1.64
CA THR A 125 11.36 2.03 1.20
C THR A 125 11.82 1.12 0.06
N ILE A 126 11.48 -0.16 0.15
CA ILE A 126 11.58 -1.12 -0.94
C ILE A 126 10.28 -1.90 -1.09
N ILE A 127 9.76 -1.93 -2.31
CA ILE A 127 8.63 -2.79 -2.68
C ILE A 127 9.05 -3.60 -3.92
N LYS A 128 8.97 -4.92 -3.82
CA LYS A 128 9.34 -5.86 -4.87
C LYS A 128 8.19 -6.82 -5.12
N LEU A 129 7.62 -6.76 -6.31
CA LEU A 129 6.47 -7.56 -6.73
C LEU A 129 6.86 -8.39 -7.95
N LYS A 130 6.67 -9.70 -7.89
CA LYS A 130 6.78 -10.57 -9.05
C LYS A 130 5.40 -10.85 -9.60
N VAL A 131 5.18 -10.51 -10.86
CA VAL A 131 3.95 -10.79 -11.60
C VAL A 131 4.21 -11.95 -12.53
N LYS A 132 3.36 -12.97 -12.45
CA LYS A 132 3.35 -14.11 -13.36
C LYS A 132 2.03 -14.15 -14.10
N VAL A 133 2.08 -14.16 -15.42
CA VAL A 133 0.92 -14.32 -16.29
C VAL A 133 1.03 -15.69 -16.94
N GLU A 134 0.00 -16.50 -16.77
CA GLU A 134 -0.09 -17.85 -17.30
C GLU A 134 -1.30 -17.91 -18.24
N ASN A 135 -1.12 -18.43 -19.45
CA ASN A 135 -2.19 -18.82 -20.35
C ASN A 135 -1.93 -20.27 -20.80
N PRO A 136 -2.82 -20.93 -21.57
CA PRO A 136 -2.66 -22.34 -21.94
C PRO A 136 -1.38 -22.69 -22.69
N THR A 137 -0.73 -21.72 -23.34
CA THR A 137 0.41 -21.96 -24.24
C THR A 137 1.73 -21.46 -23.70
N GLN A 138 1.72 -20.42 -22.85
CA GLN A 138 2.92 -19.72 -22.42
C GLN A 138 2.79 -19.11 -21.03
N THR A 139 3.95 -18.79 -20.44
CA THR A 139 4.06 -18.11 -19.16
C THR A 139 5.04 -16.95 -19.27
N LEU A 140 4.63 -15.77 -18.80
CA LEU A 140 5.50 -14.61 -18.59
C LEU A 140 5.70 -14.39 -17.10
N SER A 141 6.94 -14.07 -16.71
CA SER A 141 7.26 -13.68 -15.33
C SER A 141 8.11 -12.41 -15.35
N LYS A 142 7.63 -11.37 -14.65
CA LYS A 142 8.30 -10.07 -14.56
C LYS A 142 8.35 -9.61 -13.12
N THR A 143 9.47 -9.00 -12.73
CA THR A 143 9.64 -8.48 -11.37
C THR A 143 9.77 -6.98 -11.39
N PHE A 144 8.86 -6.31 -10.70
CA PHE A 144 8.84 -4.87 -10.51
C PHE A 144 9.47 -4.55 -9.15
N THR A 145 10.39 -3.60 -9.12
CA THR A 145 11.06 -3.18 -7.89
C THR A 145 11.06 -1.66 -7.82
N LEU A 146 10.45 -1.14 -6.78
CA LEU A 146 10.51 0.27 -6.44
C LEU A 146 11.38 0.47 -5.20
N ARG A 147 12.23 1.50 -5.25
CA ARG A 147 13.04 1.96 -4.13
C ARG A 147 12.87 3.46 -3.98
N ALA A 148 12.72 3.91 -2.74
CA ALA A 148 12.66 5.33 -2.41
C ALA A 148 13.43 5.59 -1.12
N THR A 149 13.99 6.79 -1.01
CA THR A 149 14.61 7.28 0.21
C THR A 149 13.99 8.64 0.54
N THR A 150 13.38 8.75 1.72
CA THR A 150 12.88 10.01 2.28
C THR A 150 13.79 10.41 3.44
N ARG A 151 13.96 11.72 3.63
CA ARG A 151 14.57 12.28 4.84
C ARG A 151 13.57 13.22 5.49
N GLY A 152 13.48 13.18 6.81
CA GLY A 152 12.70 14.13 7.59
C GLY A 152 13.52 14.65 8.75
N ALA A 153 13.08 15.79 9.30
CA ALA A 153 13.66 16.33 10.52
C ALA A 153 13.01 15.68 11.74
N LEU A 154 13.71 15.72 12.88
CA LEU A 154 13.25 15.19 14.16
C LEU A 154 12.89 13.70 14.08
N THR A 155 11.84 13.31 14.79
CA THR A 155 11.37 11.92 14.88
C THR A 155 10.42 11.58 13.73
N ALA A 156 10.62 10.40 13.14
CA ALA A 156 9.74 9.89 12.11
C ALA A 156 8.30 9.70 12.65
N ASN A 157 7.34 10.34 11.99
CA ASN A 157 5.93 10.19 12.31
C ASN A 157 5.30 9.07 11.47
N ILE A 158 4.50 8.21 12.11
CA ILE A 158 3.76 7.13 11.43
C ILE A 158 2.89 7.62 10.27
N ASP A 159 2.29 8.81 10.37
CA ASP A 159 1.45 9.39 9.31
C ASP A 159 2.24 9.74 8.06
N GLU A 160 3.46 10.27 8.24
CA GLU A 160 4.37 10.56 7.13
C GLU A 160 4.84 9.26 6.47
N LEU A 161 5.27 8.29 7.28
CA LEU A 161 5.71 6.98 6.81
C LEU A 161 4.57 6.22 6.08
N GLN A 162 3.35 6.30 6.59
CA GLN A 162 2.15 5.75 5.96
C GLN A 162 1.87 6.41 4.61
N ARG A 163 1.91 7.75 4.56
CA ARG A 163 1.70 8.49 3.32
C ARG A 163 2.74 8.10 2.27
N ASP A 164 4.01 8.10 2.65
CA ASP A 164 5.11 7.77 1.77
C ASP A 164 5.04 6.34 1.25
N PHE A 165 4.73 5.38 2.13
CA PHE A 165 4.57 4.00 1.73
C PHE A 165 3.42 3.81 0.75
N ASN A 166 2.26 4.42 1.01
CA ASN A 166 1.11 4.36 0.10
C ASN A 166 1.39 5.02 -1.25
N LEU A 167 2.13 6.13 -1.28
CA LEU A 167 2.58 6.76 -2.51
C LEU A 167 3.47 5.80 -3.33
N GLN A 168 4.44 5.16 -2.68
CA GLN A 168 5.31 4.18 -3.32
C GLN A 168 4.55 2.95 -3.82
N LEU A 169 3.60 2.44 -3.04
CA LEU A 169 2.75 1.33 -3.43
C LEU A 169 1.89 1.68 -4.65
N SER A 170 1.33 2.90 -4.67
CA SER A 170 0.54 3.41 -5.80
C SER A 170 1.37 3.45 -7.09
N LYS A 171 2.60 3.99 -7.01
CA LYS A 171 3.52 4.03 -8.15
C LYS A 171 3.86 2.64 -8.68
N LEU A 172 4.10 1.67 -7.80
CA LEU A 172 4.38 0.29 -8.21
C LEU A 172 3.17 -0.33 -8.93
N ILE A 173 1.96 -0.14 -8.42
CA ILE A 173 0.73 -0.63 -9.05
C ILE A 173 0.59 -0.04 -10.46
N VAL A 174 0.77 1.28 -10.61
CA VAL A 174 0.73 1.95 -11.93
C VAL A 174 1.79 1.37 -12.87
N GLN A 175 3.04 1.20 -12.42
CA GLN A 175 4.10 0.60 -13.25
C GLN A 175 3.75 -0.80 -13.76
N VAL A 176 3.04 -1.59 -12.96
CA VAL A 176 2.58 -2.93 -13.36
C VAL A 176 1.45 -2.84 -14.38
N LEU A 177 0.46 -1.97 -14.13
CA LEU A 177 -0.70 -1.78 -15.00
C LEU A 177 -0.34 -1.20 -16.36
N GLU A 178 0.66 -0.32 -16.43
CA GLU A 178 1.12 0.34 -17.66
C GLU A 178 2.20 -0.45 -18.42
N ASP A 179 2.62 -1.60 -17.90
CA ASP A 179 3.71 -2.35 -18.52
C ASP A 179 3.29 -2.95 -19.86
N GLN A 180 3.79 -2.38 -20.97
CA GLN A 180 3.39 -2.78 -22.31
C GLN A 180 3.65 -4.26 -22.61
N GLN A 181 4.74 -4.82 -22.09
CA GLN A 181 5.06 -6.23 -22.28
C GLN A 181 4.03 -7.13 -21.58
N LEU A 182 3.64 -6.79 -20.35
CA LEU A 182 2.60 -7.49 -19.62
C LEU A 182 1.25 -7.38 -20.34
N GLN A 183 0.86 -6.17 -20.75
CA GLN A 183 -0.39 -5.92 -21.47
C GLN A 183 -0.44 -6.71 -22.78
N ASN A 184 0.63 -6.71 -23.57
CA ASN A 184 0.69 -7.45 -24.83
C ASN A 184 0.61 -8.95 -24.60
N PHE A 185 1.30 -9.47 -23.58
CA PHE A 185 1.26 -10.89 -23.25
C PHE A 185 -0.14 -11.34 -22.77
N ILE A 186 -0.85 -10.49 -22.04
CA ILE A 186 -2.24 -10.73 -21.63
C ILE A 186 -3.17 -10.77 -22.84
N LYS A 187 -2.93 -9.93 -23.86
CA LYS A 187 -3.74 -9.86 -25.08
C LYS A 187 -3.59 -11.07 -26.00
N GLY A 188 -2.47 -11.80 -25.89
CA GLY A 188 -2.11 -12.89 -26.78
C GLY A 188 -1.27 -12.42 -27.96
#